data_AF-A0A812QUX3-F1
#
_entry.id   AF-A0A812QUX3-F1
#
_cell.length_a   1.000
_cell.length_b   1.000
_cell.length_c   1.000
_cell.angle_alpha   90.00
_cell.angle_beta   90.00
_cell.angle_gamma   90.00
#
_symmetry.space_group_name_H-M   'P 1'
#
loop_
_entity.id
_entity.type
_entity.pdbx_description
1 polymer ?
#
loop_
_entity_poly.entity_id
_entity_poly.type
_entity_poly.pdbx_seq_one_letter_code
_entity_poly.pdbx_strand_id
1 'polypeptide(L)'
;MVGSPIIYLKGVTIMIFQLSGCYCKPRTTCRSDTTMATTTKKQNEARKFVTRYFHTELGAETKLFPAITDEEAKAMVRAVAAATPKELTWRAGRGYMLAQEAEYSPSDGSLSLRGYVRGPGLRCRHLAHLTGHGDFVVERISTCTDPC
;
A
#
# COMPACT_ATOMS: atom_id res chain seq x y z
N MET A 1 2.96 -8.69 19.94
CA MET A 1 2.03 -9.68 19.37
C MET A 1 0.81 -8.91 18.87
N VAL A 2 0.83 -8.47 17.61
CA VAL A 2 -0.26 -7.65 17.04
C VAL A 2 -1.12 -8.60 16.23
N GLY A 3 -2.16 -9.16 16.84
CA GLY A 3 -3.06 -10.10 16.17
C GLY A 3 -3.76 -9.42 14.99
N SER A 4 -3.89 -10.13 13.87
CA SER A 4 -4.56 -9.67 12.66
C SER A 4 -6.07 -9.68 12.87
N PRO A 5 -6.79 -8.54 12.83
CA PRO A 5 -8.24 -8.56 12.96
C PRO A 5 -8.92 -9.00 11.66
N ILE A 6 -9.89 -9.91 11.81
CA ILE A 6 -10.91 -10.21 10.82
C ILE A 6 -12.10 -9.28 11.06
N ILE A 7 -12.59 -8.67 9.99
CA ILE A 7 -13.71 -7.73 10.00
C ILE A 7 -14.84 -8.34 9.18
N TYR A 8 -16.03 -8.42 9.77
CA TYR A 8 -17.24 -8.88 9.12
C TYR A 8 -18.13 -7.67 8.84
N LEU A 9 -18.45 -7.48 7.56
CA LEU A 9 -19.37 -6.46 7.07
C LEU A 9 -20.67 -7.14 6.64
N LYS A 10 -21.81 -6.59 7.04
CA LYS A 10 -23.13 -7.15 6.70
C LYS A 10 -23.72 -6.43 5.47
N GLY A 11 -24.34 -7.19 4.57
CA GLY A 11 -25.10 -6.69 3.42
C GLY A 11 -24.27 -6.27 2.20
N VAL A 12 -23.06 -6.82 1.99
CA VAL A 12 -22.16 -6.36 0.91
C VAL A 12 -22.23 -7.30 -0.31
N THR A 13 -23.20 -7.12 -1.19
CA THR A 13 -23.20 -7.78 -2.51
C THR A 13 -22.08 -7.19 -3.38
N ILE A 14 -20.88 -7.77 -3.35
CA ILE A 14 -19.77 -7.36 -4.22
C ILE A 14 -19.99 -7.92 -5.62
N MET A 15 -20.58 -7.10 -6.49
CA MET A 15 -20.44 -7.27 -7.94
C MET A 15 -19.00 -6.82 -8.28
N ILE A 16 -18.13 -7.80 -8.58
CA ILE A 16 -16.73 -7.54 -8.95
C ILE A 16 -16.73 -6.80 -10.29
N PHE A 17 -16.63 -5.47 -10.22
CA PHE A 17 -16.38 -4.63 -11.39
C PHE A 17 -15.06 -3.89 -11.21
N GLN A 18 -14.22 -4.08 -12.23
CA GLN A 18 -12.86 -3.61 -12.35
C GLN A 18 -12.81 -2.08 -12.47
N LEU A 19 -12.34 -1.37 -11.44
CA LEU A 19 -11.91 0.03 -11.59
C LEU A 19 -10.67 0.39 -10.77
N SER A 20 -9.60 0.58 -11.54
CA SER A 20 -8.70 1.74 -11.54
C SER A 20 -8.94 2.87 -10.53
N GLY A 21 -7.88 3.16 -9.77
CA GLY A 21 -7.39 4.54 -9.62
C GLY A 21 -7.59 5.24 -8.27
N CYS A 22 -6.48 5.42 -7.55
CA CYS A 22 -5.94 6.70 -7.04
C CYS A 22 -5.06 6.45 -5.80
N TYR A 23 -3.75 6.41 -6.01
CA TYR A 23 -2.76 6.11 -4.98
C TYR A 23 -2.06 7.41 -4.53
N CYS A 24 -2.47 7.98 -3.39
CA CYS A 24 -1.71 9.06 -2.76
C CYS A 24 -0.43 8.49 -2.14
N LYS A 25 0.74 8.84 -2.70
CA LYS A 25 2.02 8.19 -2.40
C LYS A 25 2.54 8.50 -0.99
N PRO A 26 2.74 7.48 -0.12
CA PRO A 26 3.74 7.54 0.93
C PRO A 26 5.15 7.51 0.32
N ARG A 27 6.17 8.02 1.04
CA ARG A 27 7.58 8.25 0.63
C ARG A 27 7.99 7.45 -0.62
N THR A 28 8.14 8.15 -1.74
CA THR A 28 8.42 7.55 -3.05
C THR A 28 9.88 7.11 -3.15
N THR A 29 10.18 5.83 -2.96
CA THR A 29 11.41 5.26 -3.51
C THR A 29 11.14 4.94 -4.97
N CYS A 30 11.64 5.78 -5.87
CA CYS A 30 11.51 5.54 -7.31
C CYS A 30 12.61 4.58 -7.78
N ARG A 31 12.16 3.47 -8.36
CA ARG A 31 12.99 2.50 -9.05
C ARG A 31 13.12 2.93 -10.50
N SER A 32 14.35 3.02 -11.01
CA SER A 32 14.61 3.23 -12.43
C SER A 32 15.07 1.91 -13.05
N ASP A 33 14.15 1.18 -13.67
CA ASP A 33 14.50 0.01 -14.49
C ASP A 33 14.94 0.51 -15.87
N THR A 34 16.26 0.51 -16.11
CA THR A 34 16.81 0.68 -17.46
C THR A 34 17.09 -0.69 -18.04
N THR A 35 16.04 -1.43 -18.40
CA THR A 35 16.16 -2.66 -19.19
C THR A 35 16.31 -2.30 -20.67
N MET A 36 17.48 -1.81 -21.08
CA MET A 36 17.84 -1.69 -22.50
C MET A 36 19.34 -1.90 -22.68
N ALA A 37 19.72 -2.90 -23.48
CA ALA A 37 21.07 -3.12 -23.97
C ALA A 37 21.57 -1.86 -24.70
N THR A 38 22.22 -0.98 -23.95
CA THR A 38 22.69 0.33 -24.41
C THR A 38 24.09 0.57 -23.89
N THR A 39 24.94 1.19 -24.72
CA THR A 39 26.30 1.58 -24.37
C THR A 39 26.35 2.39 -23.07
N THR A 40 27.36 2.18 -22.23
CA THR A 40 27.56 2.84 -20.93
C THR A 40 27.38 4.36 -20.96
N LYS A 41 27.74 5.02 -22.08
CA LYS A 41 27.54 6.46 -22.29
C LYS A 41 26.05 6.85 -22.30
N LYS A 42 25.21 6.12 -23.05
CA LYS A 42 23.76 6.37 -23.12
C LYS A 42 23.08 6.10 -21.78
N GLN A 43 23.54 5.09 -21.05
CA GLN A 43 23.03 4.79 -19.71
C GLN A 43 23.31 5.94 -18.74
N ASN A 44 24.51 6.55 -18.80
CA ASN A 44 24.85 7.68 -17.94
C ASN A 44 24.03 8.95 -18.27
N GLU A 45 23.75 9.21 -19.55
CA GLU A 45 22.86 10.32 -19.96
C GLU A 45 21.42 10.09 -19.49
N ALA A 46 20.90 8.87 -19.65
CA ALA A 46 19.58 8.48 -19.15
C ALA A 46 19.49 8.63 -17.62
N ARG A 47 20.51 8.18 -16.88
CA ARG A 47 20.57 8.35 -15.41
C ARG A 47 20.53 9.82 -15.00
N LYS A 48 21.28 10.69 -15.68
CA LYS A 48 21.26 12.14 -15.41
C LYS A 48 19.88 12.74 -15.68
N PHE A 49 19.24 12.34 -16.77
CA PHE A 49 17.89 12.78 -17.11
C PHE A 49 16.87 12.37 -16.04
N VAL A 50 16.85 11.08 -15.68
CA VAL A 50 15.98 10.51 -14.66
C VAL A 50 16.20 11.20 -13.31
N THR A 51 17.46 11.43 -12.95
CA THR A 51 17.83 12.11 -11.70
C THR A 51 17.31 13.53 -11.66
N ARG A 52 17.54 14.30 -12.74
CA ARG A 52 17.01 15.66 -12.85
C ARG A 52 15.49 15.70 -12.78
N TYR A 53 14.82 14.81 -13.50
CA TYR A 53 13.35 14.76 -13.53
C TYR A 53 12.77 14.48 -12.14
N PHE A 54 13.24 13.42 -11.45
CA PHE A 54 12.71 13.07 -10.13
C PHE A 54 13.06 14.10 -9.05
N HIS A 55 14.20 14.79 -9.14
CA HIS A 55 14.51 15.87 -8.21
C HIS A 55 13.59 17.09 -8.39
N THR A 56 13.16 17.40 -9.61
CA THR A 56 12.17 18.46 -9.85
C THR A 56 10.80 18.09 -9.26
N GLU A 57 10.34 16.86 -9.46
CA GLU A 57 9.00 16.44 -9.05
C GLU A 57 8.87 16.06 -7.57
N LEU A 58 9.89 15.39 -7.00
CA LEU A 58 9.86 14.83 -5.65
C LEU A 58 10.73 15.59 -4.65
N GLY A 59 11.51 16.56 -5.12
CA GLY A 59 12.46 17.34 -4.33
C GLY A 59 13.85 16.71 -4.24
N ALA A 60 14.81 17.54 -3.85
CA ALA A 60 16.24 17.20 -3.77
C ALA A 60 16.55 16.05 -2.77
N GLU A 61 15.70 15.86 -1.75
CA GLU A 61 15.86 14.85 -0.70
C GLU A 61 15.56 13.40 -1.16
N THR A 62 15.16 13.22 -2.42
CA THR A 62 14.78 11.90 -2.94
C THR A 62 16.02 11.11 -3.34
N LYS A 63 16.35 10.08 -2.54
CA LYS A 63 17.43 9.14 -2.85
C LYS A 63 17.00 8.17 -3.94
N LEU A 64 17.71 8.21 -5.06
CA LEU A 64 17.51 7.30 -6.20
C LEU A 64 18.39 6.07 -6.06
N PHE A 65 17.80 4.90 -6.31
CA PHE A 65 18.53 3.64 -6.34
C PHE A 65 18.49 3.07 -7.77
N PRO A 66 19.63 2.90 -8.44
CA PRO A 66 19.69 2.06 -9.63
C PRO A 66 19.34 0.62 -9.20
N ALA A 67 18.61 -0.12 -10.03
CA ALA A 67 18.25 -1.52 -9.74
C ALA A 67 18.80 -2.42 -10.85
N ILE A 68 20.07 -2.25 -11.18
CA ILE A 68 20.72 -2.97 -12.29
C ILE A 68 21.46 -4.20 -11.77
N THR A 69 22.02 -4.11 -10.56
CA THR A 69 22.71 -5.21 -9.89
C THR A 69 21.97 -5.67 -8.64
N ASP A 70 22.17 -6.92 -8.25
CA ASP A 70 21.59 -7.48 -7.04
C ASP A 70 22.10 -6.77 -5.77
N GLU A 71 23.34 -6.27 -5.80
CA GLU A 71 23.92 -5.48 -4.73
C GLU A 71 23.17 -4.16 -4.53
N GLU A 72 22.83 -3.47 -5.62
CA GLU A 72 22.05 -2.24 -5.58
C GLU A 72 20.61 -2.51 -5.12
N ALA A 73 20.00 -3.62 -5.56
CA ALA A 73 18.68 -4.05 -5.10
C ALA A 73 18.67 -4.32 -3.59
N LYS A 74 19.70 -5.00 -3.06
CA LYS A 74 19.87 -5.19 -1.60
C LYS A 74 20.04 -3.86 -0.87
N ALA A 75 20.79 -2.91 -1.44
CA ALA A 75 20.93 -1.58 -0.86
C ALA A 75 19.59 -0.83 -0.81
N MET A 76 18.76 -0.95 -1.84
CA MET A 76 17.41 -0.40 -1.87
C MET A 76 16.52 -1.01 -0.79
N VAL A 77 16.50 -2.35 -0.65
CA VAL A 77 15.69 -3.03 0.37
C VAL A 77 16.09 -2.58 1.78
N ARG A 78 17.38 -2.49 2.08
CA ARG A 78 17.87 -1.98 3.37
C ARG A 78 17.42 -0.53 3.60
N ALA A 79 17.48 0.31 2.58
CA ALA A 79 17.04 1.70 2.69
C ALA A 79 15.53 1.81 2.94
N VAL A 80 14.71 0.98 2.29
CA VAL A 80 13.26 0.92 2.53
C VAL A 80 12.96 0.41 3.95
N ALA A 81 13.66 -0.63 4.40
CA ALA A 81 13.46 -1.21 5.72
C ALA A 81 13.85 -0.24 6.85
N ALA A 82 14.92 0.54 6.67
CA ALA A 82 15.36 1.56 7.63
C ALA A 82 14.57 2.87 7.53
N ALA A 83 13.86 3.11 6.43
CA ALA A 83 13.13 4.36 6.23
C ALA A 83 11.88 4.39 7.12
N THR A 84 11.80 5.38 8.00
CA THR A 84 10.55 5.68 8.70
C THR A 84 9.59 6.41 7.74
N PRO A 85 8.39 5.87 7.49
CA PRO A 85 7.42 6.53 6.63
C PRO A 85 6.97 7.85 7.28
N LYS A 86 6.85 8.91 6.49
CA LYS A 86 6.29 10.17 6.95
C LYS A 86 4.82 9.96 7.28
N GLU A 87 4.39 10.42 8.44
CA GLU A 87 2.99 10.39 8.83
C GLU A 87 2.15 11.27 7.90
N LEU A 88 1.06 10.72 7.38
CA LEU A 88 0.09 11.45 6.58
C LEU A 88 -1.03 11.93 7.52
N THR A 89 -1.14 13.24 7.71
CA THR A 89 -2.08 13.86 8.67
C THR A 89 -3.53 13.41 8.48
N TRP A 90 -3.96 13.23 7.23
CA TRP A 90 -5.31 12.76 6.91
C TRP A 90 -5.54 11.26 7.20
N ARG A 91 -4.46 10.46 7.29
CA ARG A 91 -4.53 9.04 7.71
C ARG A 91 -4.35 8.85 9.21
N ALA A 92 -3.62 9.77 9.88
CA ALA A 92 -3.26 9.66 11.29
C ALA A 92 -4.48 9.41 12.20
N GLY A 93 -5.59 10.11 11.95
CA GLY A 93 -6.81 10.03 12.76
C GLY A 93 -7.78 8.91 12.39
N ARG A 94 -7.52 8.08 11.37
CA ARG A 94 -8.47 7.10 10.85
C ARG A 94 -7.85 5.71 10.82
N GLY A 95 -8.54 4.74 11.42
CA GLY A 95 -8.17 3.33 11.28
C GLY A 95 -8.39 2.89 9.84
N TYR A 96 -7.40 2.20 9.26
CA TYR A 96 -7.51 1.64 7.93
C TYR A 96 -6.87 0.25 7.88
N MET A 97 -7.31 -0.56 6.93
CA MET A 97 -6.81 -1.91 6.73
C MET A 97 -6.66 -2.14 5.23
N LEU A 98 -5.59 -2.83 4.86
CA LEU A 98 -5.49 -3.45 3.54
C LEU A 98 -5.96 -4.89 3.70
N ALA A 99 -7.02 -5.28 2.98
CA ALA A 99 -7.50 -6.65 2.99
C ALA A 99 -6.50 -7.54 2.23
N GLN A 100 -6.05 -8.61 2.87
CA GLN A 100 -5.24 -9.67 2.28
C GLN A 100 -6.11 -10.79 1.73
N GLU A 101 -7.17 -11.13 2.45
CA GLU A 101 -8.16 -12.12 2.06
C GLU A 101 -9.56 -11.49 2.19
N ALA A 102 -10.44 -11.85 1.26
CA ALA A 102 -11.83 -11.40 1.25
C ALA A 102 -12.72 -12.59 0.87
N GLU A 103 -13.70 -12.89 1.70
CA GLU A 103 -14.66 -13.97 1.50
C GLU A 103 -16.07 -13.43 1.63
N TYR A 104 -16.91 -13.70 0.64
CA TYR A 104 -18.31 -13.29 0.64
C TYR A 104 -19.21 -14.50 0.83
N SER A 105 -20.08 -14.45 1.84
CA SER A 105 -21.13 -15.45 2.10
C SER A 105 -22.45 -14.96 1.51
N PRO A 106 -22.95 -15.54 0.39
CA PRO A 106 -24.20 -15.12 -0.23
C PRO A 106 -25.42 -15.44 0.63
N SER A 107 -25.35 -16.47 1.49
CA SER A 107 -26.43 -16.87 2.39
C SER A 107 -26.69 -15.81 3.47
N ASP A 108 -25.62 -15.22 3.99
CA ASP A 108 -25.70 -14.21 5.06
C ASP A 108 -25.64 -12.77 4.52
N GLY A 109 -25.35 -12.63 3.23
CA GLY A 109 -25.02 -11.36 2.58
C GLY A 109 -23.81 -10.67 3.24
N SER A 110 -22.90 -11.42 3.86
CA SER A 110 -21.81 -10.85 4.66
C SER A 110 -20.45 -10.99 3.97
N LEU A 111 -19.62 -9.95 4.09
CA LEU A 111 -18.26 -9.91 3.60
C LEU A 111 -17.29 -9.99 4.78
N SER A 112 -16.48 -11.04 4.78
CA SER A 112 -15.40 -11.26 5.73
C SER A 112 -14.10 -10.78 5.12
N LEU A 113 -13.45 -9.80 5.75
CA LEU A 113 -12.16 -9.25 5.34
C LEU A 113 -11.11 -9.60 6.39
N ARG A 114 -9.96 -10.11 5.95
CA ARG A 114 -8.81 -10.37 6.83
C ARG A 114 -7.64 -9.48 6.43
N GLY A 115 -6.99 -8.87 7.41
CA GLY A 115 -5.78 -8.10 7.19
C GLY A 115 -5.24 -7.48 8.47
N TYR A 116 -4.27 -6.59 8.31
CA TYR A 116 -3.67 -5.87 9.43
C TYR A 116 -4.23 -4.46 9.52
N VAL A 117 -4.78 -4.13 10.68
CA VAL A 117 -5.25 -2.78 10.97
C VAL A 117 -4.07 -1.87 11.28
N ARG A 118 -4.11 -0.69 10.66
CA ARG A 118 -3.13 0.39 10.81
C ARG A 118 -3.82 1.65 11.34
N GLY A 119 -3.07 2.51 12.04
CA GLY A 119 -3.60 3.72 12.67
C GLY A 119 -4.29 3.44 14.02
N PRO A 120 -5.27 4.25 14.45
CA PRO A 120 -5.86 4.20 15.80
C PRO A 120 -6.79 3.00 16.06
N GLY A 121 -7.00 2.12 15.08
CA GLY A 121 -7.86 0.94 15.20
C GLY A 121 -9.26 1.10 14.59
N LEU A 122 -10.00 -0.01 14.54
CA LEU A 122 -11.37 -0.07 14.02
C LEU A 122 -12.35 -0.44 15.13
N ARG A 123 -13.57 0.08 15.06
CA ARG A 123 -14.64 -0.14 16.05
C ARG A 123 -15.93 -0.51 15.34
N CYS A 124 -16.67 -1.49 15.85
CA CYS A 124 -17.92 -1.93 15.22
C CYS A 124 -19.00 -0.84 15.17
N ARG A 125 -18.96 0.13 16.09
CA ARG A 125 -19.92 1.26 16.12
C ARG A 125 -19.73 2.25 14.96
N HIS A 126 -18.55 2.28 14.34
CA HIS A 126 -18.27 3.20 13.24
C HIS A 126 -18.50 2.51 11.89
N LEU A 127 -18.91 3.31 10.90
CA LEU A 127 -19.01 2.86 9.52
C LEU A 127 -17.60 2.58 8.96
N ALA A 128 -17.48 1.51 8.18
CA ALA A 128 -16.29 1.19 7.43
C ALA A 128 -16.50 1.61 5.96
N HIS A 129 -15.64 2.51 5.48
CA HIS A 129 -15.62 2.89 4.07
C HIS A 129 -14.82 1.86 3.26
N LEU A 130 -15.48 1.19 2.32
CA LEU A 130 -14.83 0.39 1.30
C LEU A 130 -14.55 1.26 0.07
N THR A 131 -13.28 1.37 -0.27
CA THR A 131 -12.82 2.19 -1.40
C THR A 131 -13.48 1.74 -2.70
N GLY A 132 -14.22 2.62 -3.34
CA GLY A 132 -14.94 2.35 -4.60
C GLY A 132 -16.35 1.78 -4.42
N HIS A 133 -16.76 1.41 -3.20
CA HIS A 133 -18.07 0.79 -2.94
C HIS A 133 -18.94 1.59 -1.98
N GLY A 134 -18.37 2.44 -1.12
CA GLY A 134 -19.11 3.30 -0.20
C GLY A 134 -18.97 2.88 1.26
N ASP A 135 -19.92 3.29 2.10
CA ASP A 135 -19.87 3.13 3.56
C ASP A 135 -20.77 1.97 4.02
N PHE A 136 -20.22 1.11 4.88
CA PHE A 136 -20.89 -0.10 5.36
C PHE A 136 -20.85 -0.20 6.87
N VAL A 137 -21.87 -0.83 7.46
CA VAL A 137 -21.90 -1.10 8.90
C VAL A 137 -21.07 -2.35 9.19
N VAL A 138 -20.18 -2.25 10.18
CA VAL A 138 -19.40 -3.38 10.67
C VAL A 138 -20.25 -4.19 11.63
N GLU A 139 -20.43 -5.48 11.34
CA GLU A 139 -21.17 -6.37 12.22
C GLU A 139 -20.29 -6.85 13.38
N ARG A 140 -19.11 -7.36 13.06
CA ARG A 140 -18.23 -8.02 14.03
C ARG A 140 -16.77 -7.81 13.67
N ILE A 141 -15.95 -7.61 14.69
CA ILE A 141 -14.49 -7.62 14.57
C ILE A 141 -13.99 -8.74 15.49
N SER A 142 -13.18 -9.65 14.96
CA SER A 142 -12.53 -10.70 15.75
C SER A 142 -11.04 -10.71 15.48
N THR A 143 -10.22 -10.91 16.49
CA THR A 143 -8.79 -11.10 16.30
C THR A 143 -8.48 -12.52 15.80
N CYS A 144 -7.56 -12.63 14.85
CA CYS A 144 -7.05 -13.87 14.32
C CYS A 144 -5.54 -13.94 14.57
N THR A 145 -5.01 -15.16 14.60
CA THR A 145 -3.57 -15.40 14.63
C THR A 145 -2.95 -14.98 13.29
N ASP A 146 -1.74 -14.45 13.40
CA ASP A 146 -0.94 -14.10 12.24
C ASP A 146 -0.67 -15.37 11.40
N PRO A 147 -0.94 -15.37 10.08
CA PRO A 147 -0.61 -16.51 9.23
C PRO A 147 0.89 -16.68 8.97
N CYS A 148 1.73 -15.68 9.26
CA CYS A 148 3.18 -15.71 9.04
C CYS A 148 4.02 -15.76 10.32
#